data_AF-A0A933UN28-F1
#
_entry.id   AF-A0A933UN28-F1
#
_cell.length_a   1.000
_cell.length_b   1.000
_cell.length_c   1.000
_cell.angle_alpha   90.00
_cell.angle_beta   90.00
_cell.angle_gamma   90.00
#
_symmetry.space_group_name_H-M   'P 1'
#
loop_
_entity.id
_entity.type
_entity.pdbx_description
1 polymer ?
#
loop_
_entity_poly.entity_id
_entity_poly.type
_entity_poly.pdbx_seq_one_letter_code
_entity_poly.pdbx_strand_id
1 'polypeptide(L)'
;MGALDDLVAALDEDDSDSTSTSVRQPASLRRALKAAVRLGFADTANEGLNSSLRDALEGFAMRAALEAHFTEFPDARPALHQVAEALAVIDRDPLAERPDLIRQAAEEVVQVRPDADGADVLLWAASLLAHEGERRARKRTA
;
A
#
# COMPACT_ATOMS: atom_id res chain seq x y z
N MET A 1 -16.12 -14.17 19.71
CA MET A 1 -15.91 -13.08 18.72
C MET A 1 -14.41 -12.82 18.73
N GLY A 2 -13.75 -12.86 17.57
CA GLY A 2 -12.30 -12.66 17.50
C GLY A 2 -11.94 -11.19 17.70
N ALA A 3 -10.70 -10.89 18.10
CA ALA A 3 -10.26 -9.51 18.30
C ALA A 3 -10.39 -8.63 17.03
N LEU A 4 -10.35 -9.23 15.84
CA LEU A 4 -10.60 -8.54 14.58
C LEU A 4 -12.09 -8.22 14.37
N ASP A 5 -12.98 -9.14 14.71
CA ASP A 5 -14.44 -8.92 14.64
C ASP A 5 -14.86 -7.79 15.59
N ASP A 6 -14.29 -7.77 16.80
CA ASP A 6 -14.55 -6.72 17.79
C ASP A 6 -14.05 -5.35 17.28
N LEU A 7 -12.88 -5.31 16.62
CA LEU A 7 -12.35 -4.08 16.02
C LEU A 7 -13.22 -3.56 14.88
N VAL A 8 -13.63 -4.44 13.95
CA VAL A 8 -14.49 -4.06 12.81
C VAL A 8 -15.85 -3.56 13.32
N ALA A 9 -16.45 -4.29 14.27
CA ALA A 9 -17.71 -3.87 14.88
C ALA A 9 -17.61 -2.48 15.52
N ALA A 10 -16.53 -2.19 16.24
CA ALA A 10 -16.31 -0.87 16.85
C ALA A 10 -16.06 0.25 15.82
N LEU A 11 -15.49 -0.05 14.65
CA LEU A 11 -15.28 0.94 13.57
C LEU A 11 -16.58 1.27 12.82
N ASP A 12 -17.52 0.31 12.76
CA ASP A 12 -18.84 0.46 12.13
C ASP A 12 -19.87 1.19 13.02
N GLU A 13 -19.56 1.44 14.29
CA GLU A 13 -20.44 2.19 15.20
C GLU A 13 -20.56 3.68 14.81
N ASP A 14 -21.76 4.24 15.02
CA ASP A 14 -22.04 5.67 14.79
C ASP A 14 -21.29 6.55 15.82
N ASP A 15 -20.67 7.63 15.35
CA ASP A 15 -19.91 8.61 16.16
C ASP A 15 -20.77 9.50 17.10
N SER A 16 -21.99 9.08 17.42
CA SER A 16 -22.98 9.89 18.13
C SER A 16 -22.64 10.16 19.59
N ASP A 17 -21.91 9.26 20.24
CA ASP A 17 -21.45 9.41 21.63
C ASP A 17 -19.93 9.63 21.67
N SER A 18 -19.50 10.75 22.26
CA SER A 18 -18.08 11.04 22.44
C SER A 18 -17.71 11.13 23.92
N THR A 19 -16.60 10.48 24.29
CA THR A 19 -16.03 10.56 25.63
C THR A 19 -14.78 11.43 25.59
N SER A 20 -14.69 12.41 26.49
CA SER A 20 -13.49 13.22 26.65
C SER A 20 -12.32 12.35 27.14
N THR A 21 -11.29 12.22 26.32
CA THR A 21 -10.05 11.53 26.69
C THR A 21 -8.91 12.53 26.90
N SER A 22 -8.02 12.24 27.86
CA SER A 22 -6.82 13.06 28.11
C SER A 22 -5.59 12.28 27.64
N VAL A 23 -4.96 12.75 26.57
CA VAL A 23 -3.74 12.17 26.01
C VAL A 23 -2.58 13.16 26.05
N ARG A 24 -1.36 12.68 26.32
CA ARG A 24 -0.15 13.51 26.23
C ARG A 24 0.27 13.62 24.77
N GLN A 25 0.36 14.85 24.28
CA GLN A 25 0.81 15.13 22.92
C GLN A 25 2.13 15.92 22.94
N PRO A 26 3.16 15.52 22.15
CA PRO A 26 4.36 16.32 21.98
C PRO A 26 4.05 17.73 21.47
N ALA A 27 4.72 18.75 22.02
CA ALA A 27 4.48 20.15 21.65
C ALA A 27 4.76 20.44 20.17
N SER A 28 5.70 19.72 19.55
CA SER A 28 5.95 19.76 18.10
C SER A 28 4.75 19.25 17.30
N LEU A 29 4.21 18.09 17.67
CA LEU A 29 3.07 17.47 16.99
C LEU A 29 1.81 18.33 17.12
N ARG A 30 1.56 18.91 18.30
CA ARG A 30 0.45 19.86 18.51
C ARG A 30 0.56 21.08 17.59
N ARG A 31 1.78 21.59 17.36
CA ARG A 31 2.01 22.71 16.43
C ARG A 31 1.80 22.29 14.98
N ALA A 32 2.29 21.11 14.59
CA ALA A 32 2.10 20.57 13.24
C ALA A 32 0.62 20.37 12.92
N LEU A 33 -0.16 19.76 13.83
CA LEU A 33 -1.59 19.55 13.65
C LEU A 33 -2.35 20.87 13.48
N LYS A 34 -2.04 21.90 14.29
CA LYS A 34 -2.63 23.23 14.13
C LYS A 34 -2.29 23.87 12.78
N ALA A 35 -1.08 23.64 12.27
CA ALA A 35 -0.71 24.11 10.94
C ALA A 35 -1.47 23.35 9.85
N ALA A 36 -1.63 22.03 9.98
CA ALA A 36 -2.38 21.20 9.05
C ALA A 36 -3.85 21.61 8.95
N VAL A 37 -4.53 21.87 10.07
CA VAL A 37 -5.92 22.38 10.10
C VAL A 37 -6.06 23.69 9.32
N ARG A 38 -5.09 24.62 9.45
CA ARG A 38 -5.09 25.87 8.67
C ARG A 38 -4.90 25.67 7.17
N LEU A 39 -4.32 24.54 6.76
CA LEU A 39 -4.14 24.14 5.37
C LEU A 39 -5.33 23.33 4.82
N GLY A 40 -6.40 23.13 5.62
CA GLY A 40 -7.60 22.41 5.19
C GLY A 40 -7.56 20.91 5.44
N PHE A 41 -6.72 20.43 6.36
CA PHE A 41 -6.67 19.01 6.72
C PHE A 41 -7.99 18.50 7.35
N ALA A 42 -8.61 19.31 8.21
CA ALA A 42 -9.88 19.05 8.88
C ALA A 42 -10.42 20.38 9.45
N ASP A 43 -11.69 20.45 9.84
CA ASP A 43 -12.26 21.69 10.40
C ASP A 43 -11.71 21.97 11.81
N THR A 44 -11.43 20.90 12.57
CA THR A 44 -10.80 21.01 13.89
C THR A 44 -9.64 20.04 14.10
N ALA A 45 -8.80 20.34 15.09
CA ALA A 45 -7.70 19.46 15.47
C ALA A 45 -8.18 18.10 16.02
N ASN A 46 -9.31 18.07 16.73
CA ASN A 46 -9.87 16.83 17.27
C ASN A 46 -10.45 15.95 16.16
N GLU A 47 -11.20 16.54 15.25
CA GLU A 47 -11.72 15.84 14.07
C GLU A 47 -10.58 15.24 13.25
N GLY A 48 -9.54 16.03 12.95
CA GLY A 48 -8.38 15.53 12.21
C GLY A 48 -7.64 14.41 12.93
N LEU A 49 -7.60 14.41 14.27
CA LEU A 49 -7.02 13.30 15.04
C LEU A 49 -7.89 12.05 14.98
N ASN A 50 -9.20 12.20 15.15
CA ASN A 50 -10.14 11.09 15.13
C ASN A 50 -10.21 10.43 13.75
N SER A 51 -10.31 11.23 12.68
CA SER A 51 -10.30 10.69 11.31
C SER A 51 -8.98 9.99 10.99
N SER A 52 -7.82 10.60 11.32
CA SER A 52 -6.52 9.94 11.13
C SER A 52 -6.40 8.62 11.88
N LEU A 53 -6.91 8.57 13.12
CA LEU A 53 -6.87 7.37 13.93
C LEU A 53 -7.80 6.30 13.33
N ARG A 54 -9.00 6.69 12.90
CA ARG A 54 -9.95 5.81 12.22
C ARG A 54 -9.34 5.24 10.94
N ASP A 55 -8.81 6.07 10.05
CA ASP A 55 -8.13 5.64 8.81
C ASP A 55 -6.99 4.64 9.10
N ALA A 56 -6.20 4.91 10.14
CA ALA A 56 -5.10 4.04 10.53
C ALA A 56 -5.60 2.68 11.07
N LEU A 57 -6.68 2.68 11.85
CA LEU A 57 -7.30 1.48 12.40
C LEU A 57 -8.01 0.65 11.31
N GLU A 58 -8.73 1.29 10.39
CA GLU A 58 -9.34 0.64 9.22
C GLU A 58 -8.27 0.00 8.33
N GLY A 59 -7.20 0.73 8.02
CA GLY A 59 -6.08 0.19 7.26
C GLY A 59 -5.35 -0.95 7.98
N PHE A 60 -5.33 -0.97 9.31
CA PHE A 60 -4.84 -2.10 10.10
C PHE A 60 -5.81 -3.29 10.04
N ALA A 61 -7.11 -3.07 10.27
CA ALA A 61 -8.16 -4.09 10.23
C ALA A 61 -8.20 -4.80 8.87
N MET A 62 -8.18 -4.04 7.77
CA MET A 62 -8.18 -4.61 6.42
C MET A 62 -6.96 -5.51 6.15
N ARG A 63 -5.76 -5.09 6.59
CA ARG A 63 -4.55 -5.91 6.46
C ARG A 63 -4.63 -7.18 7.31
N ALA A 64 -5.12 -7.08 8.54
CA ALA A 64 -5.31 -8.22 9.42
C ALA A 64 -6.34 -9.22 8.85
N ALA A 65 -7.44 -8.71 8.28
CA ALA A 65 -8.47 -9.51 7.63
C ALA A 65 -7.93 -10.26 6.40
N LEU A 66 -7.16 -9.58 5.54
CA LEU A 66 -6.51 -10.21 4.40
C LEU A 66 -5.51 -11.29 4.82
N GLU A 67 -4.70 -11.03 5.85
CA GLU A 67 -3.74 -12.03 6.33
C GLU A 67 -4.43 -13.25 6.95
N ALA A 68 -5.51 -13.03 7.71
CA ALA A 68 -6.34 -14.12 8.21
C ALA A 68 -6.97 -14.93 7.05
N HIS A 69 -7.50 -14.24 6.04
CA HIS A 69 -8.06 -14.87 4.85
C HIS A 69 -7.02 -15.70 4.09
N PHE A 70 -5.81 -15.20 3.87
CA PHE A 70 -4.75 -15.95 3.20
C PHE A 70 -4.17 -17.08 4.06
N THR A 71 -4.33 -17.02 5.38
CA THR A 71 -3.98 -18.14 6.26
C THR A 71 -4.97 -19.29 6.09
N GLU A 72 -6.27 -18.98 5.97
CA GLU A 72 -7.32 -19.98 5.74
C GLU A 72 -7.36 -20.48 4.29
N PHE A 73 -7.11 -19.58 3.33
CA PHE A 73 -7.13 -19.85 1.89
C PHE A 73 -5.78 -19.46 1.25
N PRO A 74 -4.72 -20.26 1.42
CA PRO A 74 -3.40 -19.93 0.88
C PRO A 74 -3.38 -19.72 -0.63
N ASP A 75 -4.18 -20.49 -1.36
CA ASP A 75 -4.28 -20.42 -2.83
C ASP A 75 -4.94 -19.11 -3.32
N ALA A 76 -5.61 -18.36 -2.44
CA ALA A 76 -6.18 -17.06 -2.76
C ALA A 76 -5.13 -15.93 -2.73
N ARG A 77 -3.93 -16.17 -2.18
CA ARG A 77 -2.87 -15.16 -2.13
C ARG A 77 -2.35 -14.89 -3.55
N PRO A 78 -2.41 -13.64 -4.04
CA PRO A 78 -1.90 -13.31 -5.37
C PRO A 78 -0.39 -13.54 -5.43
N ALA A 79 0.07 -14.07 -6.56
CA ALA A 79 1.50 -14.14 -6.84
C ALA A 79 2.09 -12.73 -7.00
N LEU A 80 3.38 -12.58 -6.71
CA LEU A 80 4.07 -11.28 -6.75
C LEU A 80 3.92 -10.57 -8.11
N HIS A 81 4.01 -11.31 -9.21
CA HIS A 81 3.81 -10.74 -10.55
C HIS A 81 2.37 -10.22 -10.76
N GLN A 82 1.36 -10.86 -10.19
CA GLN A 82 -0.04 -10.42 -10.30
C GLN A 82 -0.26 -9.11 -9.54
N VAL A 83 0.40 -8.94 -8.39
CA VAL A 83 0.39 -7.67 -7.65
C VAL A 83 1.06 -6.56 -8.46
N ALA A 84 2.23 -6.84 -9.06
CA ALA A 84 2.93 -5.87 -9.91
C ALA A 84 2.16 -5.51 -11.19
N GLU A 85 1.52 -6.49 -11.85
CA GLU A 85 0.63 -6.27 -12.99
C GLU A 85 -0.53 -5.34 -12.62
N ALA A 86 -1.19 -5.60 -11.48
CA ALA A 86 -2.26 -4.74 -10.98
C ALA A 86 -1.78 -3.32 -10.67
N LEU A 87 -0.61 -3.16 -10.04
CA LEU A 87 -0.01 -1.84 -9.78
C LEU A 87 0.28 -1.08 -11.07
N ALA A 88 0.87 -1.73 -12.08
CA ALA A 88 1.13 -1.11 -13.38
C ALA A 88 -0.17 -0.60 -14.04
N VAL A 89 -1.27 -1.35 -13.93
CA VAL A 89 -2.58 -0.92 -14.45
C VAL A 89 -3.13 0.29 -13.69
N ILE A 90 -3.08 0.25 -12.34
CA ILE A 90 -3.57 1.34 -11.48
C ILE A 90 -2.81 2.63 -11.77
N ASP A 91 -1.48 2.55 -11.88
CA ASP A 91 -0.60 3.69 -12.10
C ASP A 91 -0.52 4.13 -13.57
N ARG A 92 -1.17 3.39 -14.48
CA ARG A 92 -1.10 3.58 -15.94
C ARG A 92 0.35 3.55 -16.46
N ASP A 93 1.15 2.66 -15.88
CA ASP A 93 2.53 2.44 -16.29
C ASP A 93 2.58 1.71 -17.65
N PRO A 94 3.47 2.09 -18.59
CA PRO A 94 3.65 1.39 -19.86
C PRO A 94 3.92 -0.11 -19.75
N LEU A 95 4.46 -0.58 -18.61
CA LEU A 95 4.69 -2.00 -18.32
C LEU A 95 3.40 -2.80 -18.20
N ALA A 96 2.24 -2.16 -18.00
CA ALA A 96 0.93 -2.84 -17.99
C ALA A 96 0.67 -3.62 -19.29
N GLU A 97 1.22 -3.15 -20.42
CA GLU A 97 1.12 -3.81 -21.73
C GLU A 97 2.20 -4.90 -21.94
N ARG A 98 3.02 -5.19 -20.92
CA ARG A 98 4.13 -6.15 -20.95
C ARG A 98 4.10 -7.12 -19.77
N PRO A 99 2.99 -7.86 -19.55
CA PRO A 99 2.86 -8.80 -18.42
C PRO A 99 3.94 -9.88 -18.40
N ASP A 100 4.43 -10.31 -19.57
CA ASP A 100 5.52 -11.29 -19.67
C ASP A 100 6.81 -10.77 -19.03
N LEU A 101 7.09 -9.47 -19.20
CA LEU A 101 8.28 -8.83 -18.63
C LEU A 101 8.13 -8.66 -17.11
N ILE A 102 6.93 -8.33 -16.64
CA ILE A 102 6.61 -8.24 -15.20
C ILE A 102 6.79 -9.62 -14.55
N ARG A 103 6.32 -10.70 -15.18
CA ARG A 103 6.50 -12.07 -14.67
C ARG A 103 7.97 -12.45 -14.57
N GLN A 104 8.75 -12.20 -15.63
CA GLN A 104 10.19 -12.44 -15.61
C GLN A 104 10.87 -11.64 -14.49
N ALA A 105 10.54 -10.36 -14.37
CA ALA A 105 11.10 -9.49 -13.34
C ALA A 105 10.76 -9.98 -11.92
N ALA A 106 9.55 -10.47 -11.69
CA ALA A 106 9.14 -11.02 -10.41
C ALA A 106 9.93 -12.28 -10.04
N GLU A 107 10.20 -13.16 -11.00
CA GLU A 107 11.02 -14.36 -10.78
C GLU A 107 12.50 -14.02 -10.50
N GLU A 108 13.04 -13.02 -11.20
CA GLU A 108 14.44 -12.61 -11.05
C GLU A 108 14.70 -11.79 -9.77
N VAL A 109 13.82 -10.83 -9.46
CA VAL A 109 14.04 -9.89 -8.35
C VAL A 109 14.07 -10.60 -7.00
N VAL A 110 13.24 -11.62 -6.80
CA VAL A 110 13.20 -12.38 -5.53
C VAL A 110 14.46 -13.18 -5.27
N GLN A 111 15.23 -13.53 -6.32
CA GLN A 111 16.54 -14.19 -6.15
C GLN A 111 17.59 -13.23 -5.59
N VAL A 112 17.44 -11.92 -5.84
CA VAL A 112 18.36 -10.87 -5.38
C VAL A 112 17.86 -10.25 -4.09
N ARG A 113 16.54 -10.07 -3.96
CA ARG A 113 15.85 -9.44 -2.86
C ARG A 113 14.62 -10.27 -2.49
N PRO A 114 14.75 -11.22 -1.53
CA PRO A 114 13.66 -12.12 -1.16
C PRO A 114 12.40 -11.46 -0.61
N ASP A 115 12.52 -10.22 -0.12
CA ASP A 115 11.42 -9.38 0.40
C ASP A 115 10.90 -8.36 -0.63
N ALA A 116 11.18 -8.56 -1.93
CA ALA A 116 10.75 -7.66 -2.99
C ALA A 116 9.21 -7.54 -3.05
N ASP A 117 8.74 -6.31 -3.23
CA ASP A 117 7.33 -6.01 -3.44
C ASP A 117 7.00 -5.73 -4.92
N GLY A 118 5.74 -5.42 -5.22
CA GLY A 118 5.31 -5.16 -6.59
C GLY A 118 5.99 -3.94 -7.23
N ALA A 119 6.38 -2.92 -6.45
CA ALA A 119 7.10 -1.76 -6.97
C ALA A 119 8.55 -2.12 -7.33
N ASP A 120 9.19 -2.97 -6.52
CA ASP A 120 10.52 -3.51 -6.83
C ASP A 120 10.51 -4.32 -8.14
N VAL A 121 9.43 -5.09 -8.38
CA VAL A 121 9.24 -5.80 -9.66
C VAL A 121 9.14 -4.84 -10.83
N LEU A 122 8.34 -3.77 -10.72
CA LEU A 122 8.19 -2.79 -11.80
C LEU A 122 9.51 -2.06 -12.10
N LEU A 123 10.27 -1.72 -11.07
CA LEU A 123 11.62 -1.15 -11.22
C LEU A 123 12.56 -2.12 -11.97
N TRP A 124 12.55 -3.41 -11.60
CA TRP A 124 13.35 -4.43 -12.27
C TRP A 124 12.92 -4.63 -13.73
N ALA A 125 11.61 -4.70 -13.99
CA ALA A 125 11.05 -4.83 -15.33
C ALA A 125 11.42 -3.62 -16.22
N ALA A 126 11.38 -2.40 -15.70
CA ALA A 126 11.83 -1.21 -16.41
C ALA A 126 13.31 -1.30 -16.82
N SER A 127 14.16 -1.83 -15.93
CA SER A 127 15.58 -2.10 -16.22
C SER A 127 15.75 -3.12 -17.34
N LEU A 128 15.02 -4.24 -17.29
CA LEU A 128 15.03 -5.24 -18.35
C LEU A 128 14.63 -4.64 -19.71
N LEU A 129 13.56 -3.84 -19.73
CA LEU A 129 13.06 -3.19 -20.94
C LEU A 129 14.12 -2.26 -21.57
N ALA A 130 14.82 -1.47 -20.74
CA ALA A 130 15.88 -0.57 -21.20
C ALA A 130 17.02 -1.36 -21.86
N HIS A 131 17.46 -2.46 -21.24
CA HIS A 131 18.54 -3.29 -21.78
C HIS A 131 18.13 -4.10 -23.02
N GLU A 132 16.86 -4.49 -23.18
CA GLU A 132 16.35 -5.05 -24.44
C GLU A 132 16.51 -4.05 -25.59
N GLY A 133 16.18 -2.78 -25.34
CA GLY A 133 16.32 -1.69 -26.31
C GLY A 133 17.76 -1.48 -26.77
N GLU A 134 18.71 -1.45 -25.83
CA GLU A 134 20.14 -1.29 -26.11
C GLU A 134 20.70 -2.47 -26.94
N ARG A 135 20.32 -3.71 -26.59
CA ARG A 135 20.74 -4.91 -27.34
C ARG A 135 20.22 -4.92 -28.77
N ARG A 136 18.97 -4.47 -28.99
CA ARG A 136 18.39 -4.34 -30.34
C ARG A 136 19.06 -3.23 -31.15
N ALA A 137 19.38 -2.10 -30.55
CA ALA A 137 20.09 -1.00 -31.22
C ALA A 137 21.47 -1.44 -31.70
N ARG A 138 22.26 -2.10 -30.84
CA ARG A 138 23.62 -2.58 -31.18
C ARG A 138 23.63 -3.61 -32.33
N LYS A 139 22.61 -4.46 -32.44
CA LYS A 139 22.47 -5.43 -33.55
C LYS A 139 22.11 -4.82 -34.90
N ARG A 140 21.57 -3.59 -34.94
CA ARG A 140 21.19 -2.90 -36.20
C ARG A 140 22.33 -2.10 -36.82
N THR A 141 23.39 -1.82 -36.06
CA THR A 141 24.56 -1.04 -36.47
C THR A 141 25.79 -1.90 -36.79
N ALA A 142 25.67 -3.22 -36.68
CA ALA A 142 26.70 -4.21 -37.03
C ALA A 142 26.27 -4.95 -38.29
#